data_AF-A0A2T3HGZ2-F1
#
_entry.id   AF-A0A2T3HGZ2-F1
#
_cell.length_a   1.000
_cell.length_b   1.000
_cell.length_c   1.000
_cell.angle_alpha   90.00
_cell.angle_beta   90.00
_cell.angle_gamma   90.00
#
_symmetry.space_group_name_H-M   'P 1'
#
loop_
_entity.id
_entity.type
_entity.pdbx_description
1 polymer ?
#
loop_
_entity_poly.entity_id
_entity_poly.type
_entity_poly.pdbx_seq_one_letter_code
_entity_poly.pdbx_strand_id
1 'polypeptide(L)'
;MKTINFTRRTQILHPETPFERSYRFETLFEPHARANNHAATHFIRTAELHCLGKVGGLFRYGIIVESFSGQSFNNEPFLKKMAAAFGTIVLKVSEKGQITDICNFFQMKEQWSEIRINLCKDHYGMEFDHRIAAVEDVLSTEKKLVAFLQRPEMFGLYFNGLWEYTAPDYGRDLWTSTIHKKWTSETAFRLLMRSRPEEGRIEEATYDYDQGMLTDALICKETVAGTIKYSASCLG
;
A
#
# COMPACT_ATOMS: atom_id res chain seq x y z
N MET A 1 3.73 -11.50 35.17
CA MET A 1 4.07 -10.81 33.90
C MET A 1 5.47 -10.24 34.04
N LYS A 2 6.46 -10.75 33.30
CA LYS A 2 7.81 -10.16 33.29
C LYS A 2 7.82 -9.00 32.30
N THR A 3 7.97 -7.77 32.80
CA THR A 3 8.24 -6.60 32.00
C THR A 3 9.65 -6.74 31.43
N ILE A 4 9.77 -6.97 30.12
CA ILE A 4 11.07 -6.98 29.45
C ILE A 4 11.44 -5.51 29.24
N ASN A 5 12.33 -4.99 30.09
CA ASN A 5 12.91 -3.67 29.93
C ASN A 5 14.03 -3.76 28.89
N PHE A 6 13.69 -3.48 27.64
CA PHE A 6 14.71 -3.27 26.61
C PHE A 6 15.35 -1.90 26.87
N THR A 7 16.60 -1.92 27.32
CA THR A 7 17.48 -0.75 27.37
C THR A 7 17.44 -0.06 26.02
N ARG A 8 17.35 1.28 26.01
CA ARG A 8 17.28 2.20 24.85
C ARG A 8 18.45 1.98 23.86
N ARG A 9 18.46 0.86 23.15
CA ARG A 9 19.47 0.48 22.15
C ARG A 9 18.87 0.75 20.77
N THR A 10 19.67 1.38 19.92
CA THR A 10 19.39 1.90 18.57
C THR A 10 18.18 1.25 17.91
N GLN A 11 17.04 1.94 17.96
CA GLN A 11 15.85 1.52 17.24
C GLN A 11 16.13 1.67 15.75
N ILE A 12 16.24 0.55 15.04
CA ILE A 12 16.26 0.57 13.58
C ILE A 12 14.79 0.72 13.15
N LEU A 13 14.39 1.97 12.95
CA LEU A 13 13.03 2.34 12.54
C LEU A 13 12.87 2.26 11.02
N HIS A 14 13.99 2.26 10.29
CA HIS A 14 14.04 2.16 8.84
C HIS A 14 15.29 1.39 8.40
N PRO A 15 15.24 0.61 7.30
CA PRO A 15 16.44 0.04 6.69
C PRO A 15 17.40 1.14 6.22
N GLU A 16 18.51 1.31 6.93
CA GLU A 16 19.53 2.30 6.59
C GLU A 16 20.38 1.87 5.38
N THR A 17 20.44 0.56 5.12
CA THR A 17 21.14 -0.01 3.98
C THR A 17 20.20 -0.24 2.80
N PRO A 18 20.69 -0.10 1.56
CA PRO A 18 19.97 -0.57 0.39
C PRO A 18 19.53 -2.03 0.56
N PHE A 19 18.34 -2.35 0.07
CA PHE A 19 17.82 -3.71 0.07
C PHE A 19 16.94 -3.92 -1.15
N GLU A 20 16.70 -5.20 -1.42
CA GLU A 20 15.77 -5.69 -2.43
C GLU A 20 14.92 -6.78 -1.79
N ARG A 21 13.59 -6.62 -1.83
CA ARG A 21 12.64 -7.56 -1.25
C ARG A 21 11.35 -7.61 -2.06
N SER A 22 10.85 -8.82 -2.28
CA SER A 22 9.55 -9.03 -2.91
C SER A 22 8.44 -8.97 -1.87
N TYR A 23 7.36 -8.28 -2.22
CA TYR A 23 6.18 -8.11 -1.39
C TYR A 23 4.93 -8.53 -2.14
N ARG A 24 4.01 -9.18 -1.43
CA ARG A 24 2.66 -9.49 -1.90
C ARG A 24 1.67 -8.53 -1.24
N PHE A 25 1.01 -7.72 -2.04
CA PHE A 25 -0.09 -6.85 -1.65
C PHE A 25 -1.41 -7.48 -2.08
N GLU A 26 -2.38 -7.59 -1.17
CA GLU A 26 -3.63 -8.27 -1.40
C GLU A 26 -4.81 -7.42 -0.92
N THR A 27 -5.87 -7.38 -1.72
CA THR A 27 -7.13 -6.74 -1.39
C THR A 27 -8.25 -7.75 -1.58
N LEU A 28 -8.98 -8.02 -0.51
CA LEU A 28 -10.09 -8.98 -0.50
C LEU A 28 -11.35 -8.29 0.01
N PHE A 29 -12.41 -8.33 -0.78
CA PHE A 29 -13.74 -7.87 -0.38
C PHE A 29 -14.67 -9.07 -0.17
N GLU A 30 -15.20 -9.20 1.04
CA GLU A 30 -16.10 -10.27 1.47
C GLU A 30 -17.50 -9.67 1.75
N PRO A 31 -18.51 -9.89 0.87
CA PRO A 31 -19.85 -9.32 1.05
C PRO A 31 -20.63 -10.00 2.18
N HIS A 32 -21.47 -9.24 2.90
CA HIS A 32 -22.30 -9.75 4.01
C HIS A 32 -23.39 -10.73 3.60
N ALA A 33 -23.97 -10.53 2.42
CA ALA A 33 -25.05 -11.36 1.90
C ALA A 33 -24.54 -12.30 0.79
N ARG A 34 -24.71 -13.61 0.97
CA ARG A 34 -24.53 -14.63 -0.10
C ARG A 34 -25.53 -14.49 -1.26
N ALA A 35 -26.55 -13.64 -1.13
CA ALA A 35 -27.68 -13.55 -2.07
C ALA A 35 -27.37 -12.73 -3.34
N ASN A 36 -26.31 -11.91 -3.34
CA ASN A 36 -25.81 -11.28 -4.56
C ASN A 36 -24.64 -12.11 -5.07
N ASN A 37 -24.83 -12.82 -6.20
CA ASN A 37 -23.79 -13.57 -6.93
C ASN A 37 -22.60 -12.72 -7.44
N HIS A 38 -22.36 -11.56 -6.85
CA HIS A 38 -21.13 -10.80 -7.04
C HIS A 38 -20.11 -11.39 -6.09
N ALA A 39 -19.36 -12.37 -6.61
CA ALA A 39 -18.31 -13.07 -5.90
C ALA A 39 -17.37 -12.08 -5.18
N ALA A 40 -16.83 -12.52 -4.03
CA ALA A 40 -15.78 -11.81 -3.33
C ALA A 40 -14.74 -11.30 -4.34
N THR A 41 -14.47 -10.00 -4.30
CA THR A 41 -13.51 -9.40 -5.22
C THR A 41 -12.13 -9.50 -4.60
N HIS A 42 -11.20 -10.12 -5.31
CA HIS A 42 -9.88 -10.43 -4.79
C HIS A 42 -8.80 -9.98 -5.78
N PHE A 43 -7.94 -9.06 -5.35
CA PHE A 43 -6.78 -8.60 -6.11
C PHE A 43 -5.49 -8.93 -5.39
N ILE A 44 -4.51 -9.44 -6.13
CA ILE A 44 -3.16 -9.71 -5.64
C ILE A 44 -2.19 -9.00 -6.57
N ARG A 45 -1.23 -8.29 -5.99
CA ARG A 45 -0.09 -7.70 -6.67
C ARG A 45 1.19 -8.17 -6.00
N THR A 46 2.11 -8.74 -6.76
CA THR A 46 3.47 -8.97 -6.27
C THR A 46 4.37 -7.89 -6.86
N ALA A 47 5.19 -7.27 -6.02
CA ALA A 47 6.13 -6.25 -6.43
C ALA A 47 7.45 -6.38 -5.68
N GLU A 48 8.54 -6.12 -6.38
CA GLU A 48 9.87 -5.96 -5.82
C GLU A 48 10.06 -4.50 -5.38
N LEU A 49 10.47 -4.33 -4.12
CA LEU A 49 10.84 -3.04 -3.55
C LEU A 49 12.35 -2.98 -3.42
N HIS A 50 12.95 -1.98 -4.09
CA HIS A 50 14.36 -1.66 -3.95
C HIS A 50 14.50 -0.36 -3.18
N CYS A 51 15.07 -0.40 -1.97
CA CYS A 51 15.57 0.80 -1.33
C CYS A 51 16.93 1.13 -1.91
N LEU A 52 17.05 2.28 -2.58
CA LEU A 52 18.28 2.75 -3.21
C LEU A 52 19.15 3.58 -2.24
N GLY A 53 18.72 3.68 -0.98
CA GLY A 53 19.37 4.47 0.05
C GLY A 53 18.79 5.89 0.21
N LYS A 54 19.45 6.67 1.07
CA LYS A 54 19.00 8.00 1.51
C LYS A 54 19.79 9.11 0.83
N VAL A 55 19.10 10.09 0.24
CA VAL A 55 19.70 11.27 -0.39
C VAL A 55 18.95 12.51 0.07
N GLY A 56 19.65 13.43 0.74
CA GLY A 56 19.06 14.69 1.21
C GLY A 56 17.91 14.52 2.19
N GLY A 57 17.99 13.53 3.09
CA GLY A 57 16.94 13.25 4.08
C GLY A 57 15.79 12.34 3.59
N LEU A 58 15.69 12.10 2.29
CA LEU A 58 14.64 11.26 1.70
C LEU A 58 15.20 9.92 1.23
N PHE A 59 14.43 8.86 1.44
CA PHE A 59 14.73 7.55 0.88
C PHE A 59 14.27 7.47 -0.57
N ARG A 60 15.10 6.88 -1.43
CA ARG A 60 14.73 6.60 -2.82
C ARG A 60 14.32 5.15 -2.95
N TYR A 61 13.19 4.92 -3.59
CA TYR A 61 12.66 3.59 -3.83
C TYR A 61 12.42 3.36 -5.32
N GLY A 62 12.76 2.15 -5.77
CA GLY A 62 12.24 1.57 -7.00
C GLY A 62 11.17 0.54 -6.65
N ILE A 63 10.04 0.57 -7.33
CA ILE A 63 9.01 -0.46 -7.29
C ILE A 63 8.90 -1.07 -8.67
N ILE A 64 9.01 -2.40 -8.74
CA ILE A 64 8.78 -3.18 -9.95
C ILE A 64 7.63 -4.13 -9.68
N VAL A 65 6.50 -3.95 -10.37
CA VAL A 65 5.35 -4.85 -10.24
C VAL A 65 5.57 -6.07 -11.12
N GLU A 66 5.82 -7.22 -10.50
CA GLU A 66 6.11 -8.48 -11.18
C GLU A 66 4.84 -9.15 -11.71
N SER A 67 3.77 -9.11 -10.90
CA SER A 67 2.50 -9.73 -11.27
C SER A 67 1.32 -9.02 -10.66
N PHE A 68 0.20 -9.09 -11.37
CA PHE A 68 -1.10 -8.63 -10.91
C PHE A 68 -2.15 -9.66 -11.32
N SER A 69 -2.96 -10.09 -10.37
CA SER A 69 -4.11 -10.96 -10.61
C SER A 69 -5.34 -10.40 -9.90
N GLY A 70 -6.51 -10.63 -10.49
CA GLY A 70 -7.77 -10.09 -10.00
C GLY A 70 -8.92 -11.01 -10.33
N GLN A 71 -9.62 -11.52 -9.31
CA GLN A 71 -10.93 -12.13 -9.44
C GLN A 71 -11.97 -11.02 -9.30
N SER A 72 -12.22 -10.31 -10.40
CA SER A 72 -13.30 -9.34 -10.51
C SER A 72 -13.75 -9.29 -11.97
N PHE A 73 -15.07 -9.17 -12.17
CA PHE A 73 -15.80 -9.05 -13.44
C PHE A 73 -14.95 -9.09 -14.72
N ASN A 74 -15.01 -10.23 -15.42
CA ASN A 74 -14.70 -10.44 -16.85
C ASN A 74 -13.74 -9.42 -17.47
N ASN A 75 -12.44 -9.76 -17.43
CA ASN A 75 -11.39 -9.49 -18.43
C ASN A 75 -10.04 -9.19 -17.74
N GLU A 76 -9.49 -10.19 -17.04
CA GLU A 76 -8.16 -10.12 -16.40
C GLU A 76 -7.05 -9.56 -17.33
N PRO A 77 -7.00 -9.90 -18.64
CA PRO A 77 -6.06 -9.28 -19.57
C PRO A 77 -6.19 -7.75 -19.67
N PHE A 78 -7.41 -7.21 -19.62
CA PHE A 78 -7.65 -5.77 -19.67
C PHE A 78 -7.14 -5.07 -18.41
N LEU A 79 -7.45 -5.61 -17.23
CA LEU A 79 -6.96 -5.07 -15.96
C LEU A 79 -5.42 -5.11 -15.89
N LYS A 80 -4.80 -6.19 -16.36
CA LYS A 80 -3.33 -6.30 -16.46
C LYS A 80 -2.73 -5.22 -17.36
N LYS A 81 -3.32 -4.97 -18.53
CA LYS A 81 -2.87 -3.89 -19.43
C LYS A 81 -2.97 -2.51 -18.78
N MET A 82 -4.05 -2.20 -18.07
CA MET A 82 -4.15 -0.93 -17.33
C MET A 82 -3.15 -0.85 -16.17
N ALA A 83 -2.99 -1.94 -15.42
CA ALA A 83 -2.04 -2.01 -14.31
C ALA A 83 -0.58 -1.81 -14.76
N ALA A 84 -0.25 -2.12 -16.02
CA ALA A 84 1.08 -1.92 -16.58
C ALA A 84 1.54 -0.45 -16.55
N ALA A 85 0.62 0.51 -16.51
CA ALA A 85 0.95 1.94 -16.31
C ALA A 85 1.62 2.22 -14.96
N PHE A 86 1.46 1.30 -14.00
CA PHE A 86 2.05 1.35 -12.66
C PHE A 86 3.10 0.26 -12.47
N GLY A 87 3.64 -0.29 -13.57
CA GLY A 87 4.58 -1.42 -13.55
C GLY A 87 5.97 -1.07 -13.00
N THR A 88 6.41 0.18 -13.20
CA THR A 88 7.69 0.67 -12.66
C THR A 88 7.51 2.05 -12.08
N ILE A 89 7.84 2.21 -10.80
CA ILE A 89 7.63 3.46 -10.08
C ILE A 89 8.91 3.81 -9.32
N VAL A 90 9.36 5.04 -9.46
CA VAL A 90 10.52 5.56 -8.73
C VAL A 90 10.04 6.65 -7.78
N LEU A 91 10.25 6.45 -6.49
CA LEU A 91 9.65 7.25 -5.43
C LEU A 91 10.71 7.94 -4.58
N LYS A 92 10.31 9.06 -3.96
CA LYS A 92 10.95 9.58 -2.74
C LYS A 92 10.02 9.35 -1.57
N VAL A 93 10.60 8.98 -0.43
CA VAL A 93 9.88 8.62 0.78
C VAL A 93 10.51 9.38 1.96
N SER A 94 9.66 9.95 2.80
CA SER A 94 10.09 10.65 4.02
C SER A 94 10.67 9.68 5.05
N GLU A 95 11.35 10.21 6.07
CA GLU A 95 11.90 9.39 7.16
C GLU A 95 10.82 8.59 7.90
N LYS A 96 9.58 9.12 7.91
CA LYS A 96 8.41 8.45 8.49
C LYS A 96 7.89 7.30 7.64
N GLY A 97 8.25 7.23 6.36
CA GLY A 97 7.72 6.24 5.43
C GLY A 97 6.54 6.69 4.61
N GLN A 98 6.38 8.00 4.37
CA GLN A 98 5.34 8.52 3.48
C GLN A 98 5.93 8.85 2.11
N ILE A 99 5.28 8.42 1.04
CA ILE A 99 5.64 8.84 -0.32
C ILE A 99 5.51 10.37 -0.43
N THR A 100 6.59 11.06 -0.81
CA THR A 100 6.57 12.52 -0.99
C THR A 100 6.50 12.91 -2.47
N ASP A 101 7.21 12.18 -3.33
CA ASP A 101 7.39 12.52 -4.75
C ASP A 101 7.50 11.27 -5.62
N ILE A 102 7.20 11.42 -6.92
CA ILE A 102 7.31 10.41 -7.97
C ILE A 102 8.36 10.87 -8.99
N CYS A 103 9.57 10.33 -8.90
CA CYS A 103 10.70 10.74 -9.74
C CYS A 103 10.46 10.50 -11.25
N ASN A 104 9.68 9.48 -11.60
CA ASN A 104 9.41 9.09 -12.99
C ASN A 104 7.97 9.44 -13.45
N PHE A 105 7.32 10.43 -12.83
CA PHE A 105 5.92 10.78 -13.12
C PHE A 105 5.63 11.00 -14.62
N PHE A 106 6.47 11.77 -15.31
CA PHE A 106 6.28 12.05 -16.74
C PHE A 106 6.42 10.79 -17.62
N GLN A 107 7.36 9.90 -17.27
CA GLN A 107 7.53 8.63 -17.98
C GLN A 107 6.29 7.74 -17.80
N MET A 108 5.71 7.70 -16.60
CA MET A 108 4.46 6.96 -16.36
C MET A 108 3.29 7.51 -17.18
N LYS A 109 3.21 8.84 -17.36
CA LYS A 109 2.18 9.47 -18.21
C LYS A 109 2.35 9.11 -19.68
N GLU A 110 3.59 9.11 -20.17
CA GLU A 110 3.91 8.72 -21.55
C GLU A 110 3.56 7.25 -21.80
N GLN A 111 3.99 6.35 -20.90
CA GLN A 111 3.63 4.93 -20.94
C GLN A 111 2.12 4.72 -20.92
N TRP A 112 1.40 5.45 -20.06
CA TRP A 112 -0.05 5.38 -20.04
C TRP A 112 -0.69 5.83 -21.35
N SER A 113 -0.17 6.89 -21.99
CA SER A 113 -0.67 7.35 -23.29
C SER A 113 -0.57 6.24 -24.35
N GLU A 114 0.57 5.53 -24.39
CA GLU A 114 0.76 4.40 -25.31
C GLU A 114 -0.17 3.24 -25.01
N ILE A 115 -0.30 2.86 -23.72
CA ILE A 115 -1.21 1.81 -23.27
C ILE A 115 -2.65 2.16 -23.64
N ARG A 116 -3.10 3.39 -23.37
CA ARG A 116 -4.43 3.88 -23.68
C ARG A 116 -4.71 3.80 -25.17
N ILE A 117 -3.81 4.32 -26.02
CA ILE A 117 -3.96 4.26 -27.48
C ILE A 117 -4.15 2.82 -27.95
N ASN A 118 -3.38 1.88 -27.41
CA ASN A 118 -3.51 0.46 -27.76
C ASN A 118 -4.82 -0.15 -27.23
N LEU A 119 -5.26 0.21 -26.03
CA LEU A 119 -6.52 -0.26 -25.46
C LEU A 119 -7.74 0.24 -26.26
N CYS A 120 -7.73 1.49 -26.70
CA CYS A 120 -8.83 2.09 -27.47
C CYS A 120 -8.99 1.51 -28.89
N LYS A 121 -8.03 0.71 -29.39
CA LYS A 121 -8.16 0.01 -30.68
C LYS A 121 -9.14 -1.16 -30.60
N ASP A 122 -9.11 -1.90 -29.49
CA ASP A 122 -9.80 -3.19 -29.35
C ASP A 122 -10.98 -3.14 -28.37
N HIS A 123 -11.15 -2.03 -27.65
CA HIS A 123 -12.14 -1.88 -26.57
C HIS A 123 -12.88 -0.54 -26.65
N TYR A 124 -14.19 -0.58 -26.40
CA TYR A 124 -15.08 0.57 -26.41
C TYR A 124 -16.28 0.33 -25.47
N GLY A 125 -16.94 1.42 -25.05
CA GLY A 125 -18.16 1.38 -24.24
C GLY A 125 -18.01 2.09 -22.89
N MET A 126 -19.14 2.44 -22.27
CA MET A 126 -19.17 3.33 -21.10
C MET A 126 -18.32 2.84 -19.92
N GLU A 127 -18.37 1.54 -19.62
CA GLU A 127 -17.57 0.96 -18.52
C GLU A 127 -16.07 1.04 -18.82
N PHE A 128 -15.67 0.83 -20.08
CA PHE A 128 -14.28 0.98 -20.51
C PHE A 128 -13.84 2.45 -20.38
N ASP A 129 -14.64 3.38 -20.89
CA ASP A 129 -14.34 4.82 -20.85
C ASP A 129 -14.19 5.32 -19.40
N HIS A 130 -15.04 4.84 -18.50
CA HIS A 130 -14.95 5.15 -17.07
C HIS A 130 -13.64 4.68 -16.45
N ARG A 131 -13.17 3.47 -16.82
CA ARG A 131 -11.90 2.92 -16.30
C ARG A 131 -10.69 3.69 -16.83
N ILE A 132 -10.68 4.04 -18.11
CA ILE A 132 -9.64 4.89 -18.70
C ILE A 132 -9.61 6.25 -17.99
N ALA A 133 -10.77 6.90 -17.83
CA ALA A 133 -10.88 8.19 -17.17
C ALA A 133 -10.38 8.15 -15.71
N ALA A 134 -10.61 7.04 -14.99
CA ALA A 134 -10.12 6.87 -13.63
C ALA A 134 -8.59 6.85 -13.56
N VAL A 135 -7.91 6.18 -14.51
CA VAL A 135 -6.44 6.18 -14.56
C VAL A 135 -5.91 7.55 -14.99
N GLU A 136 -6.56 8.20 -15.95
CA GLU A 136 -6.22 9.57 -16.36
C GLU A 136 -6.35 10.58 -15.21
N ASP A 137 -7.38 10.44 -14.37
CA ASP A 137 -7.55 11.29 -13.20
C ASP A 137 -6.39 11.11 -12.22
N VAL A 138 -6.01 9.86 -11.92
CA VAL A 138 -4.85 9.54 -11.06
C VAL A 138 -3.55 10.15 -11.63
N LEU A 139 -3.33 10.03 -12.94
CA LEU A 139 -2.12 10.52 -13.62
C LEU A 139 -2.19 12.00 -14.04
N SER A 140 -3.28 12.71 -13.72
CA SER A 140 -3.44 14.12 -14.09
C SER A 140 -2.45 15.02 -13.36
N THR A 141 -2.14 14.70 -12.09
CA THR A 141 -1.16 15.43 -11.26
C THR A 141 -0.36 14.46 -10.39
N GLU A 142 0.89 14.79 -10.11
CA GLU A 142 1.76 13.99 -9.24
C GLU A 142 1.15 13.79 -7.86
N LYS A 143 0.51 14.83 -7.29
CA LYS A 143 -0.17 14.76 -6.00
C LYS A 143 -1.28 13.69 -5.96
N LYS A 144 -2.06 13.56 -7.04
CA LYS A 144 -3.09 12.51 -7.13
C LYS A 144 -2.47 11.13 -7.25
N LEU A 145 -1.37 10.99 -7.98
CA LEU A 145 -0.63 9.73 -8.05
C LEU A 145 -0.05 9.34 -6.69
N VAL A 146 0.58 10.26 -5.96
CA VAL A 146 1.07 10.03 -4.59
C VAL A 146 -0.08 9.57 -3.70
N ALA A 147 -1.20 10.30 -3.70
CA ALA A 147 -2.37 9.95 -2.90
C ALA A 147 -2.92 8.56 -3.26
N PHE A 148 -2.93 8.21 -4.55
CA PHE A 148 -3.35 6.90 -5.03
C PHE A 148 -2.42 5.77 -4.57
N LEU A 149 -1.10 5.94 -4.71
CA LEU A 149 -0.11 4.92 -4.32
C LEU A 149 -0.04 4.70 -2.80
N GLN A 150 -0.34 5.73 -2.01
CA GLN A 150 -0.45 5.66 -0.55
C GLN A 150 -1.72 4.98 -0.04
N ARG A 151 -2.65 4.57 -0.92
CA ARG A 151 -3.85 3.84 -0.50
C ARG A 151 -3.49 2.40 -0.07
N PRO A 152 -4.19 1.81 0.92
CA PRO A 152 -3.93 0.43 1.37
C PRO A 152 -3.95 -0.63 0.26
N GLU A 153 -4.83 -0.50 -0.72
CA GLU A 153 -4.93 -1.39 -1.90
C GLU A 153 -3.76 -1.25 -2.91
N MET A 154 -2.93 -0.22 -2.75
CA MET A 154 -1.73 0.01 -3.56
C MET A 154 -0.49 -0.39 -2.77
N PHE A 155 0.36 0.58 -2.42
CA PHE A 155 1.58 0.35 -1.63
C PHE A 155 1.50 1.03 -0.25
N GLY A 156 0.33 1.57 0.09
CA GLY A 156 0.10 2.33 1.31
C GLY A 156 0.36 1.55 2.59
N LEU A 157 0.22 0.22 2.57
CA LEU A 157 0.54 -0.61 3.73
C LEU A 157 2.04 -0.62 4.05
N TYR A 158 2.90 -0.44 3.06
CA TYR A 158 4.35 -0.32 3.25
C TYR A 158 4.76 1.13 3.50
N PHE A 159 4.24 2.06 2.68
CA PHE A 159 4.52 3.49 2.78
C PHE A 159 3.44 4.22 3.61
N ASN A 160 3.19 3.73 4.82
CA ASN A 160 2.11 4.16 5.71
C ASN A 160 2.47 5.33 6.64
N GLY A 161 3.73 5.76 6.67
CA GLY A 161 4.17 6.81 7.60
C GLY A 161 4.42 6.36 9.05
N LEU A 162 4.49 5.05 9.31
CA LEU A 162 4.62 4.47 10.65
C LEU A 162 6.03 3.96 10.99
N TRP A 163 7.02 4.13 10.11
CA TRP A 163 8.38 3.64 10.33
C TRP A 163 9.00 4.19 11.62
N GLU A 164 8.86 5.51 11.83
CA GLU A 164 9.36 6.19 13.03
C GLU A 164 8.39 6.16 14.22
N TYR A 165 7.34 5.33 14.22
CA TYR A 165 6.37 5.36 15.32
C TYR A 165 7.01 5.01 16.67
N THR A 166 7.16 6.01 17.52
CA THR A 166 7.54 5.95 18.92
C THR A 166 6.31 6.28 19.76
N ALA A 167 6.03 5.44 20.76
CA ALA A 167 4.75 5.42 21.47
C ALA A 167 4.41 6.63 22.37
N PRO A 168 5.12 7.79 22.33
CA PRO A 168 4.49 9.04 22.77
C PRO A 168 4.48 10.18 21.74
N ASP A 169 5.07 10.06 20.55
CA ASP A 169 5.44 11.26 19.76
C ASP A 169 4.37 11.73 18.73
N TYR A 170 3.26 11.02 18.55
CA TYR A 170 2.17 11.47 17.67
C TYR A 170 0.95 11.94 18.47
N GLY A 171 1.08 13.13 19.04
CA GLY A 171 -0.07 13.95 19.40
C GLY A 171 -0.68 14.56 18.14
N ARG A 172 -1.71 13.88 17.60
CA ARG A 172 -2.59 14.35 16.50
C ARG A 172 -1.90 14.43 15.13
N ASP A 173 -2.02 13.36 14.35
CA ASP A 173 -2.38 13.39 12.92
C ASP A 173 -1.98 12.07 12.26
N LEU A 174 -2.92 11.12 12.28
CA LEU A 174 -3.19 10.08 11.29
C LEU A 174 -4.37 9.27 11.84
N TRP A 175 -5.56 9.88 11.81
CA TRP A 175 -6.84 9.29 12.22
C TRP A 175 -6.92 8.95 13.73
N THR A 176 -8.08 9.17 14.33
CA THR A 176 -8.42 9.11 15.77
C THR A 176 -8.35 7.71 16.38
N SER A 177 -7.26 6.98 16.18
CA SER A 177 -7.07 5.57 16.51
C SER A 177 -6.09 5.36 17.68
N THR A 178 -6.34 4.35 18.50
CA THR A 178 -5.39 3.95 19.56
C THR A 178 -4.32 3.07 18.93
N ILE A 179 -3.06 3.50 18.99
CA ILE A 179 -1.92 2.74 18.44
C ILE A 179 -1.11 2.14 19.60
N HIS A 180 -1.02 0.82 19.64
CA HIS A 180 -0.23 0.07 20.61
C HIS A 180 0.99 -0.54 19.94
N LYS A 181 2.20 -0.15 20.38
CA LYS A 181 3.47 -0.77 19.96
C LYS A 181 3.89 -1.84 20.96
N LYS A 182 4.17 -3.05 20.46
CA LYS A 182 4.68 -4.18 21.24
C LYS A 182 5.96 -4.71 20.60
N TRP A 183 7.08 -4.57 21.28
CA TRP A 183 8.34 -5.20 20.86
C TRP A 183 8.25 -6.71 20.99
N THR A 184 8.72 -7.42 19.96
CA THR A 184 8.79 -8.89 19.89
C THR A 184 10.23 -9.38 19.94
N SER A 185 11.20 -8.55 19.53
CA SER A 185 12.65 -8.78 19.68
C SER A 185 13.39 -7.45 19.82
N GLU A 186 14.73 -7.47 19.73
CA GLU A 186 15.56 -6.25 19.68
C GLU A 186 15.37 -5.45 18.39
N THR A 187 14.99 -6.11 17.30
CA THR A 187 14.84 -5.52 15.97
C THR A 187 13.40 -5.55 15.45
N ALA A 188 12.51 -6.27 16.12
CA ALA A 188 11.15 -6.52 15.68
C ALA A 188 10.09 -5.97 16.63
N PHE A 189 9.01 -5.43 16.05
CA PHE A 189 7.85 -4.94 16.79
C PHE A 189 6.56 -5.09 15.99
N ARG A 190 5.45 -5.14 16.74
CA ARG A 190 4.09 -5.08 16.22
C ARG A 190 3.44 -3.74 16.58
N LEU A 191 2.77 -3.12 15.62
CA LEU A 191 1.79 -2.06 15.85
C LEU A 191 0.39 -2.65 15.74
N LEU A 192 -0.46 -2.36 16.73
CA LEU A 192 -1.89 -2.63 16.70
C LEU A 192 -2.62 -1.29 16.71
N MET A 193 -3.45 -1.04 15.70
CA MET A 193 -4.26 0.17 15.57
C MET A 193 -5.73 -0.20 15.60
N ARG A 194 -6.53 0.61 16.30
CA ARG A 194 -7.99 0.47 16.34
C ARG A 194 -8.65 1.82 16.19
N SER A 195 -9.59 1.96 15.25
CA SER A 195 -10.47 3.12 15.17
C SER A 195 -11.36 3.25 16.42
N ARG A 196 -11.80 4.47 16.73
CA ARG A 196 -12.78 4.69 17.80
C ARG A 196 -14.16 4.15 17.39
N PRO A 197 -14.93 3.57 18.33
CA PRO A 197 -16.26 3.05 18.05
C PRO A 197 -17.26 4.09 17.52
N GLU A 198 -17.06 5.38 17.81
CA GLU A 198 -18.02 6.46 17.55
C GLU A 198 -18.26 6.76 16.06
N GLU A 199 -17.41 6.27 15.15
CA GLU A 199 -17.57 6.50 13.70
C GLU A 199 -18.27 5.33 12.95
N GLY A 200 -18.73 4.30 13.67
CA GLY A 200 -19.44 3.16 13.06
C GLY A 200 -18.61 2.35 12.05
N ARG A 201 -17.31 2.61 11.98
CA ARG A 201 -16.33 1.89 11.15
C ARG A 201 -15.29 1.29 12.08
N ILE A 202 -15.35 -0.01 12.29
CA ILE A 202 -14.28 -0.73 12.97
C ILE A 202 -13.20 -0.96 11.92
N GLU A 203 -12.10 -0.24 12.08
CA GLU A 203 -10.87 -0.47 11.36
C GLU A 203 -9.86 -0.97 12.39
N GLU A 204 -9.52 -2.26 12.27
CA GLU A 204 -8.40 -2.84 13.00
C GLU A 204 -7.24 -3.01 12.04
N ALA A 205 -6.06 -2.56 12.44
CA ALA A 205 -4.85 -2.76 11.67
C ALA A 205 -3.72 -3.35 12.52
N THR A 206 -3.00 -4.30 11.95
CA THR A 206 -1.78 -4.86 12.51
C THR A 206 -0.63 -4.66 11.53
N TYR A 207 0.51 -4.20 12.02
CA TYR A 207 1.74 -4.10 11.26
C TYR A 207 2.87 -4.75 12.03
N ASP A 208 3.56 -5.69 11.42
CA ASP A 208 4.74 -6.35 11.94
C ASP A 208 5.96 -5.85 11.17
N TYR A 209 6.97 -5.44 11.94
CA TYR A 209 8.24 -4.97 11.42
C TYR A 209 9.37 -5.79 12.03
N ASP A 210 10.42 -6.02 11.24
CA ASP A 210 11.71 -6.54 11.69
C ASP A 210 12.85 -5.85 10.93
N GLN A 211 13.89 -5.46 11.65
CA GLN A 211 15.05 -4.73 11.13
C GLN A 211 14.66 -3.47 10.32
N GLY A 212 13.60 -2.78 10.77
CA GLY A 212 13.05 -1.58 10.12
C GLY A 212 12.21 -1.86 8.87
N MET A 213 12.09 -3.12 8.42
CA MET A 213 11.30 -3.50 7.26
C MET A 213 9.93 -4.03 7.69
N LEU A 214 8.90 -3.75 6.91
CA LEU A 214 7.60 -4.41 7.08
C LEU A 214 7.77 -5.90 6.75
N THR A 215 7.34 -6.78 7.65
CA THR A 215 7.22 -8.21 7.37
C THR A 215 5.80 -8.57 6.98
N ASP A 216 4.82 -8.05 7.73
CA ASP A 216 3.40 -8.29 7.49
C ASP A 216 2.56 -7.07 7.88
N ALA A 217 1.49 -6.83 7.15
CA ALA A 217 0.44 -5.88 7.49
C ALA A 217 -0.93 -6.48 7.17
N LEU A 218 -1.91 -6.15 8.00
CA LEU A 218 -3.31 -6.46 7.77
C LEU A 218 -4.15 -5.29 8.26
N ILE A 219 -5.02 -4.77 7.40
CA ILE A 219 -6.11 -3.86 7.76
C ILE A 219 -7.42 -4.56 7.46
N CYS A 220 -8.29 -4.64 8.46
CA CYS A 220 -9.67 -5.09 8.31
C CYS A 220 -10.60 -3.89 8.46
N LYS A 221 -11.41 -3.62 7.43
CA LYS A 221 -12.38 -2.54 7.41
C LYS A 221 -13.79 -3.08 7.26
N GLU A 222 -14.62 -2.77 8.23
CA GLU A 222 -16.03 -3.12 8.20
C GLU A 222 -16.85 -2.07 7.45
N THR A 223 -17.70 -2.50 6.52
CA THR A 223 -18.58 -1.62 5.74
C THR A 223 -20.02 -2.15 5.74
N VAL A 224 -20.97 -1.29 5.34
CA VAL A 224 -22.38 -1.69 5.19
C VAL A 224 -22.55 -2.83 4.18
N ALA A 225 -21.68 -2.94 3.18
CA ALA A 225 -21.78 -3.93 2.11
C ALA A 225 -21.03 -5.25 2.42
N GLY A 226 -20.08 -5.24 3.36
CA GLY A 226 -19.17 -6.33 3.61
C GLY A 226 -17.90 -5.90 4.33
N THR A 227 -16.99 -6.84 4.50
CA THR A 227 -15.66 -6.61 5.07
C THR A 227 -14.65 -6.45 3.94
N ILE A 228 -13.77 -5.44 4.01
CA ILE A 228 -12.61 -5.31 3.13
C ILE A 228 -11.35 -5.60 3.95
N LYS A 229 -10.49 -6.48 3.43
CA LYS A 229 -9.17 -6.79 3.99
C LYS A 229 -8.09 -6.31 3.03
N TYR A 230 -7.13 -5.59 3.56
CA TYR A 230 -5.90 -5.22 2.86
C TYR A 230 -4.73 -5.87 3.58
N SER A 231 -3.85 -6.56 2.87
CA SER A 231 -2.63 -7.12 3.45
C SER A 231 -1.41 -6.87 2.60
N ALA A 232 -0.26 -6.81 3.26
CA ALA A 232 1.05 -6.77 2.62
C ALA A 232 1.98 -7.72 3.37
N SER A 233 2.65 -8.63 2.67
CA SER A 233 3.57 -9.60 3.27
C SER A 233 4.87 -9.67 2.48
N CYS A 234 6.00 -9.70 3.18
CA CYS A 234 7.32 -9.95 2.60
C CYS A 234 7.45 -11.42 2.19
N LEU A 235 8.00 -11.72 1.02
CA LEU A 235 8.01 -13.07 0.43
C LEU A 235 9.28 -13.91 0.68
N GLY A 236 10.24 -13.42 1.49
CA GLY A 236 11.46 -14.13 1.87
C GLY A 236 12.74 -13.47 1.37
#